data_AF-Q6H0X7-F1
#
_entry.id   AF-Q6H0X7-F1
#
_cell.length_a   1.000
_cell.length_b   1.000
_cell.length_c   1.000
_cell.angle_alpha   90.00
_cell.angle_beta   90.00
_cell.angle_gamma   90.00
#
_symmetry.space_group_name_H-M   'P 1'
#
loop_
_entity.id
_entity.type
_entity.pdbx_description
1 polymer ?
#
loop_
_entity_poly.entity_id
_entity_poly.type
_entity_poly.pdbx_seq_one_letter_code
_entity_poly.pdbx_strand_id
1 'polypeptide(L)'
;MIVVLVLINEVRNYRLLRKSIFLYECCNVKFYRYRGKKDDDNAITITSFFGNGIVLLSDSVSNSVIYHELGHLRQKKELYLFLITFAAAFAIAFSYDVVLLILLLLVYKMFFAHLEREADLYAYTIHNVKYNTQKATRPERKIARLKAWIFDLHPPDWVRTREEYYDRRKNIICLFLEDVF
;
A
#
# COMPACT_ATOMS: atom_id res chain seq x y z
N MET A 1 8.17 0.72 22.14
CA MET A 1 7.79 1.37 20.86
C MET A 1 7.02 0.42 19.92
N ILE A 2 7.55 -0.75 19.58
CA ILE A 2 6.89 -1.73 18.66
C ILE A 2 5.51 -2.18 19.17
N VAL A 3 5.39 -2.52 20.45
CA VAL A 3 4.11 -2.90 21.08
C VAL A 3 3.05 -1.80 20.96
N VAL A 4 3.46 -0.53 21.08
CA VAL A 4 2.55 0.62 20.98
C VAL A 4 2.05 0.79 19.55
N LEU A 5 2.91 0.62 18.54
CA LEU A 5 2.51 0.70 17.12
C LEU A 5 1.56 -0.44 16.73
N VAL A 6 1.83 -1.65 17.22
CA VAL A 6 0.92 -2.81 17.04
C VAL A 6 -0.43 -2.51 17.70
N LEU A 7 -0.44 -2.00 18.93
CA LEU A 7 -1.68 -1.66 19.64
C LEU A 7 -2.47 -0.57 18.90
N ILE A 8 -1.82 0.47 18.41
CA ILE A 8 -2.46 1.53 17.61
C ILE A 8 -3.11 0.94 16.35
N ASN A 9 -2.40 0.04 15.65
CA ASN A 9 -2.94 -0.63 14.47
C ASN A 9 -4.15 -1.51 14.80
N GLU A 10 -4.09 -2.28 15.89
CA GLU A 10 -5.21 -3.10 16.35
C GLU A 10 -6.41 -2.24 16.76
N VAL A 11 -6.20 -1.13 17.47
CA VAL A 11 -7.28 -0.18 17.82
C VAL A 11 -7.90 0.44 16.57
N ARG A 12 -7.10 0.82 15.57
CA ARG A 12 -7.57 1.31 14.27
C ARG A 12 -8.45 0.26 13.58
N ASN A 13 -7.95 -0.97 13.49
CA ASN A 13 -8.66 -2.08 12.85
C ASN A 13 -9.96 -2.42 13.57
N TYR A 14 -9.94 -2.47 14.91
CA TYR A 14 -11.13 -2.68 15.74
C TYR A 14 -12.19 -1.59 15.51
N ARG A 15 -11.78 -0.31 15.50
CA ARG A 15 -12.69 0.81 15.22
C ARG A 15 -13.33 0.71 13.84
N LEU A 16 -12.55 0.31 12.83
CA LEU A 16 -13.03 0.13 11.47
C LEU A 16 -14.03 -1.03 11.37
N LEU A 17 -13.72 -2.17 11.99
CA LEU A 17 -14.61 -3.34 12.04
C LEU A 17 -15.93 -3.04 12.77
N ARG A 18 -15.88 -2.33 13.90
CA ARG A 18 -17.09 -1.93 14.66
C ARG A 18 -18.05 -1.08 13.82
N LYS A 19 -17.51 -0.30 12.88
CA LYS A 19 -18.27 0.53 11.95
C LYS A 19 -18.62 -0.18 10.65
N SER A 20 -18.41 -1.49 10.57
CA SER A 20 -18.65 -2.28 9.36
C SER A 20 -19.70 -3.36 9.61
N ILE A 21 -20.22 -3.95 8.53
CA ILE A 21 -21.15 -5.07 8.52
C ILE A 21 -20.44 -6.23 7.84
N PHE A 22 -20.42 -7.40 8.47
CA PHE A 22 -19.89 -8.60 7.82
C PHE A 22 -20.76 -8.98 6.62
N LEU A 23 -20.13 -9.30 5.50
CA LEU A 23 -20.81 -9.74 4.28
C LEU A 23 -20.68 -11.26 4.13
N TYR A 24 -19.45 -11.73 3.97
CA TYR A 24 -19.14 -13.14 3.74
C TYR A 24 -17.67 -13.41 4.06
N GLU A 25 -17.31 -14.70 4.10
CA GLU A 25 -15.93 -15.16 4.24
C GLU A 25 -15.57 -16.04 3.04
N CYS A 26 -14.39 -15.81 2.47
CA CYS A 26 -13.87 -16.59 1.35
C CYS A 26 -12.36 -16.75 1.51
N CYS A 27 -11.83 -17.97 1.33
CA CYS A 27 -10.40 -18.25 1.41
C CYS A 27 -9.72 -17.74 2.71
N ASN A 28 -10.38 -17.87 3.87
CA ASN A 28 -9.93 -17.35 5.18
C ASN A 28 -9.78 -15.81 5.24
N VAL A 29 -10.47 -15.08 4.35
CA VAL A 29 -10.55 -13.63 4.33
C VAL A 29 -11.99 -13.21 4.58
N LYS A 30 -12.21 -12.39 5.60
CA LYS A 30 -13.53 -11.86 5.95
C LYS A 30 -13.78 -10.54 5.23
N PHE A 31 -14.90 -10.46 4.52
CA PHE A 31 -15.32 -9.26 3.81
C PHE A 31 -16.34 -8.49 4.63
N TYR A 32 -16.14 -7.19 4.74
CA TYR A 32 -17.02 -6.29 5.46
C TYR A 32 -17.41 -5.10 4.58
N ARG A 33 -18.57 -4.52 4.84
CA ARG A 33 -18.99 -3.23 4.28
C ARG A 33 -18.94 -2.15 5.35
N TYR A 34 -18.22 -1.07 5.09
CA TYR A 34 -18.24 0.10 5.98
C TYR A 34 -19.62 0.76 5.97
N ARG A 35 -20.16 1.11 7.14
CA ARG A 35 -21.51 1.69 7.27
C ARG A 35 -21.57 3.17 6.91
N GLY A 36 -20.43 3.87 6.93
CA GLY A 36 -20.39 5.27 6.52
C GLY A 36 -20.36 5.36 5.00
N LYS A 37 -21.20 6.22 4.41
CA LYS A 37 -21.12 6.49 2.98
C LYS A 37 -19.76 7.12 2.67
N LYS A 38 -18.93 6.42 1.90
CA LYS A 38 -17.77 6.98 1.23
C LYS A 38 -17.99 6.79 -0.26
N ASP A 39 -17.91 7.88 -1.01
CA ASP A 39 -18.16 7.88 -2.45
C ASP A 39 -16.92 7.45 -3.27
N ASP A 40 -15.88 6.92 -2.61
CA ASP A 40 -14.66 6.42 -3.25
C ASP A 40 -14.73 4.90 -3.46
N ASP A 41 -14.50 4.44 -4.70
CA ASP A 41 -14.25 3.03 -5.03
C ASP A 41 -12.93 2.59 -4.40
N ASN A 42 -13.00 2.13 -3.15
CA ASN A 42 -11.83 1.79 -2.37
C ASN A 42 -12.16 0.73 -1.32
N ALA A 43 -11.13 0.02 -0.88
CA ALA A 43 -11.21 -0.95 0.19
C ALA A 43 -10.00 -0.81 1.12
N ILE A 44 -10.09 -1.42 2.29
CA ILE A 44 -9.00 -1.40 3.27
C ILE A 44 -8.72 -2.82 3.72
N THR A 45 -7.49 -3.26 3.49
CA THR A 45 -6.96 -4.48 4.09
C THR A 45 -6.82 -4.33 5.60
N ILE A 46 -7.38 -5.31 6.32
CA ILE A 46 -7.22 -5.48 7.75
C ILE A 46 -6.44 -6.76 8.00
N THR A 47 -5.25 -6.61 8.59
CA THR A 47 -4.54 -7.71 9.22
C THR A 47 -4.51 -7.49 10.72
N SER A 48 -5.17 -8.37 11.47
CA SER A 48 -5.27 -8.29 12.93
C SER A 48 -4.84 -9.59 13.61
N PHE A 49 -4.88 -9.64 14.94
CA PHE A 49 -4.81 -10.91 15.69
C PHE A 49 -6.03 -11.81 15.47
N PHE A 50 -7.18 -11.22 15.11
CA PHE A 50 -8.45 -11.93 14.90
C PHE A 50 -8.63 -12.46 13.47
N GLY A 51 -7.58 -12.41 12.67
CA GLY A 51 -7.55 -12.86 11.29
C GLY A 51 -7.43 -11.71 10.28
N ASN A 52 -7.61 -12.10 9.02
CA ASN A 52 -7.48 -11.25 7.85
C ASN A 52 -8.86 -10.84 7.34
N GLY A 53 -8.98 -9.61 6.86
CA GLY A 53 -10.21 -9.14 6.25
C GLY A 53 -10.00 -7.96 5.32
N ILE A 54 -11.05 -7.65 4.56
CA ILE A 54 -11.12 -6.53 3.64
C ILE A 54 -12.41 -5.76 3.96
N VAL A 55 -12.27 -4.44 4.13
CA VAL A 55 -13.41 -3.54 4.35
C VAL A 55 -13.67 -2.73 3.08
N LEU A 56 -14.80 -2.99 2.45
CA LEU A 56 -15.29 -2.26 1.28
C LEU A 56 -15.86 -0.90 1.74
N LEU A 57 -15.40 0.19 1.13
CA LEU A 57 -15.81 1.55 1.51
C LEU A 57 -17.03 2.05 0.72
N SER A 58 -17.41 1.37 -0.36
CA SER A 58 -18.60 1.65 -1.16
C SER A 58 -19.45 0.38 -1.36
N ASP A 59 -20.68 0.56 -1.84
CA ASP A 59 -21.57 -0.56 -2.17
C ASP A 59 -21.12 -1.33 -3.42
N SER A 60 -20.39 -0.65 -4.31
CA SER A 60 -19.83 -1.21 -5.54
C SER A 60 -18.33 -0.94 -5.59
N VAL A 61 -17.56 -1.86 -5.02
CA VAL A 61 -16.10 -1.86 -5.15
C VAL A 61 -15.71 -2.69 -6.37
N SER A 62 -14.85 -2.16 -7.23
CA SER A 62 -14.41 -2.89 -8.41
C SER A 62 -13.56 -4.11 -8.05
N ASN A 63 -13.63 -5.17 -8.87
CA ASN A 63 -12.79 -6.36 -8.68
C ASN A 63 -11.29 -6.04 -8.67
N SER A 64 -10.87 -5.00 -9.40
CA SER A 64 -9.48 -4.53 -9.39
C SER A 64 -9.03 -4.13 -7.98
N VAL A 65 -9.83 -3.35 -7.28
CA VAL A 65 -9.54 -2.92 -5.90
C VAL A 65 -9.54 -4.12 -4.97
N ILE A 66 -10.51 -5.04 -5.11
CA ILE A 66 -10.56 -6.25 -4.26
C ILE A 66 -9.31 -7.13 -4.45
N TYR A 67 -8.90 -7.38 -5.69
CA TYR A 67 -7.72 -8.22 -5.97
C TYR A 67 -6.42 -7.56 -5.53
N HIS A 68 -6.34 -6.23 -5.60
CA HIS A 68 -5.23 -5.45 -5.05
C HIS A 68 -5.15 -5.63 -3.52
N GLU A 69 -6.24 -5.45 -2.79
CA GLU A 69 -6.28 -5.66 -1.33
C GLU A 69 -5.93 -7.11 -0.92
N LEU A 70 -6.34 -8.11 -1.71
CA LEU A 70 -5.93 -9.50 -1.49
C LEU A 70 -4.40 -9.67 -1.62
N GLY A 71 -3.74 -8.88 -2.45
CA GLY A 71 -2.28 -8.82 -2.56
C GLY A 71 -1.63 -8.40 -1.24
N HIS A 72 -2.14 -7.34 -0.59
CA HIS A 72 -1.61 -6.85 0.69
C HIS A 72 -1.67 -7.88 1.82
N LEU A 73 -2.69 -8.75 1.84
CA LEU A 73 -2.80 -9.81 2.84
C LEU A 73 -1.61 -10.79 2.82
N ARG A 74 -0.92 -10.92 1.68
CA ARG A 74 0.25 -11.80 1.53
C ARG A 74 1.55 -11.15 2.01
N GLN A 75 1.57 -9.83 2.16
CA GLN A 75 2.75 -9.03 2.48
C GLN A 75 2.95 -8.79 3.99
N LYS A 76 2.04 -9.29 4.84
CA LYS A 76 2.02 -9.04 6.29
C LYS A 76 3.38 -9.28 6.96
N LYS A 77 4.03 -10.41 6.68
CA LYS A 77 5.33 -10.78 7.28
C LYS A 77 6.44 -9.81 6.87
N GLU A 78 6.48 -9.45 5.59
CA GLU A 78 7.47 -8.53 5.03
C GLU A 78 7.31 -7.14 5.62
N LEU A 79 6.08 -6.63 5.70
CA LEU A 79 5.76 -5.34 6.32
C LEU A 79 6.23 -5.29 7.79
N TYR A 80 5.93 -6.30 8.61
CA TYR A 80 6.37 -6.30 10.01
C TYR A 80 7.88 -6.36 10.15
N LEU A 81 8.55 -7.21 9.37
CA LEU A 81 10.01 -7.31 9.40
C LEU A 81 10.66 -5.97 9.03
N PHE A 82 10.14 -5.31 7.99
CA PHE A 82 10.60 -3.99 7.59
C PHE A 82 10.38 -2.96 8.71
N LEU A 83 9.18 -2.86 9.28
CA LEU A 83 8.88 -1.89 10.34
C LEU A 83 9.76 -2.06 11.59
N ILE A 84 10.04 -3.30 12.00
CA ILE A 84 10.94 -3.58 13.13
C ILE A 84 12.36 -3.12 12.82
N THR A 85 12.87 -3.48 11.64
CA THR A 85 14.23 -3.13 11.20
C THR A 85 14.38 -1.62 11.01
N PHE A 86 13.39 -0.99 10.38
CA PHE A 86 13.32 0.44 10.18
C PHE A 86 13.30 1.21 11.50
N ALA A 87 12.49 0.78 12.46
CA ALA A 87 12.42 1.41 13.78
C ALA A 87 13.76 1.37 14.53
N ALA A 88 14.49 0.25 14.44
CA ALA A 88 15.83 0.13 15.01
C ALA A 88 16.83 1.06 14.30
N ALA A 89 16.85 1.05 12.97
CA ALA A 89 17.73 1.91 12.18
C ALA A 89 17.43 3.41 12.41
N PHE A 90 16.15 3.77 12.49
CA PHE A 90 15.71 5.13 12.76
C PHE A 90 16.14 5.60 14.15
N ALA A 91 16.00 4.76 15.18
CA ALA A 91 16.44 5.07 16.54
C ALA A 91 17.96 5.31 16.61
N ILE A 92 18.74 4.53 15.86
CA ILE A 92 20.18 4.75 15.73
C ILE A 92 20.41 6.08 15.01
N ALA A 93 19.88 6.26 13.79
CA ALA A 93 20.16 7.43 12.97
C ALA A 93 19.76 8.77 13.60
N PHE A 94 18.65 8.78 14.35
CA PHE A 94 18.12 9.98 15.00
C PHE A 94 19.12 10.65 15.95
N SER A 95 20.04 9.87 16.52
CA SER A 95 21.06 10.38 17.45
C SER A 95 22.36 10.84 16.79
N TYR A 96 22.54 10.64 15.47
CA TYR A 96 23.84 10.86 14.82
C TYR A 96 23.81 11.92 13.71
N ASP A 97 22.90 11.80 12.73
CA ASP A 97 22.96 12.63 11.52
C ASP A 97 21.59 12.81 10.84
N VAL A 98 21.26 14.07 10.51
CA VAL A 98 20.07 14.44 9.75
C VAL A 98 20.08 13.89 8.32
N VAL A 99 21.25 13.75 7.70
CA VAL A 99 21.38 13.19 6.34
C VAL A 99 20.98 11.72 6.34
N LEU A 100 21.38 10.97 7.37
CA LEU A 100 20.99 9.56 7.52
C LEU A 100 19.48 9.40 7.73
N LEU A 101 18.84 10.33 8.46
CA LEU A 101 17.38 10.37 8.59
C LEU A 101 16.68 10.57 7.25
N ILE A 102 17.18 11.47 6.39
CA ILE A 102 16.60 11.69 5.06
C ILE A 102 16.69 10.42 4.20
N LEU A 103 17.84 9.74 4.20
CA LEU A 103 18.02 8.49 3.47
C LEU A 103 17.09 7.39 3.98
N LEU A 104 16.92 7.27 5.30
CA LEU A 104 15.98 6.32 5.88
C LEU A 104 14.53 6.62 5.46
N LEU A 105 14.11 7.88 5.47
CA LEU A 105 12.77 8.26 5.00
C LEU A 105 12.55 7.92 3.52
N LEU A 106 13.58 8.03 2.68
CA LEU A 106 13.50 7.56 1.29
C LEU A 106 13.38 6.04 1.20
N VAL A 107 14.12 5.28 2.00
CA VAL A 107 13.99 3.81 2.06
C VAL A 107 12.59 3.40 2.51
N TYR A 108 12.06 4.04 3.56
CA TYR A 108 10.67 3.88 4.00
C TYR A 108 9.72 4.12 2.83
N LYS A 109 9.89 5.23 2.12
CA LYS A 109 9.01 5.56 1.01
C LYS A 109 9.04 4.52 -0.13
N MET A 110 10.23 4.12 -0.54
CA MET A 110 10.41 3.17 -1.64
C MET A 110 9.92 1.77 -1.27
N PHE A 111 10.04 1.37 0.00
CA PHE A 111 9.49 0.11 0.48
C PHE A 111 7.95 0.08 0.41
N PHE A 112 7.25 1.13 0.84
CA PHE A 112 5.79 1.17 0.69
C PHE A 112 5.36 1.18 -0.77
N ALA A 113 6.06 1.94 -1.63
CA ALA A 113 5.82 1.89 -3.07
C ALA A 113 6.08 0.50 -3.68
N HIS A 114 7.02 -0.27 -3.12
CA HIS A 114 7.24 -1.67 -3.50
C HIS A 114 6.06 -2.56 -3.10
N LEU A 115 5.53 -2.44 -1.88
CA LEU A 115 4.38 -3.22 -1.41
C LEU A 115 3.14 -2.96 -2.27
N GLU A 116 2.85 -1.71 -2.58
CA GLU A 116 1.77 -1.32 -3.49
C GLU A 116 1.91 -1.98 -4.87
N ARG A 117 3.14 -2.00 -5.40
CA ARG A 117 3.42 -2.68 -6.67
C ARG A 117 3.26 -4.19 -6.59
N GLU A 118 3.72 -4.82 -5.52
CA GLU A 118 3.54 -6.26 -5.35
C GLU A 118 2.05 -6.64 -5.24
N ALA A 119 1.22 -5.75 -4.69
CA ALA A 119 -0.23 -5.93 -4.65
C ALA A 119 -0.86 -5.82 -6.05
N ASP A 120 -0.46 -4.80 -6.83
CA ASP A 120 -0.86 -4.66 -8.24
C ASP A 120 -0.38 -5.85 -9.10
N LEU A 121 0.85 -6.30 -8.91
CA LEU A 121 1.40 -7.48 -9.60
C LEU A 121 0.66 -8.75 -9.23
N TYR A 122 0.25 -8.91 -7.97
CA TYR A 122 -0.58 -10.03 -7.56
C TYR A 122 -1.92 -10.02 -8.29
N ALA A 123 -2.62 -8.88 -8.30
CA ALA A 123 -3.87 -8.72 -9.03
C ALA A 123 -3.71 -9.04 -10.52
N TYR A 124 -2.63 -8.57 -11.14
CA TYR A 124 -2.36 -8.84 -12.55
C TYR A 124 -2.01 -10.30 -12.82
N THR A 125 -1.10 -10.88 -12.05
CA THR A 125 -0.59 -12.23 -12.36
C THR A 125 -1.57 -13.35 -12.02
N ILE A 126 -2.44 -13.15 -11.03
CA ILE A 126 -3.41 -14.17 -10.60
C ILE A 126 -4.78 -13.95 -11.24
N HIS A 127 -5.18 -12.69 -11.43
CA HIS A 127 -6.52 -12.36 -11.88
C HIS A 127 -6.56 -11.63 -13.25
N ASN A 128 -5.41 -11.37 -13.86
CA ASN A 128 -5.28 -10.62 -15.11
C ASN A 128 -5.94 -9.23 -15.07
N VAL A 129 -5.87 -8.57 -13.90
CA VAL A 129 -6.42 -7.22 -13.69
C VAL A 129 -5.29 -6.23 -13.44
N LYS A 130 -5.22 -5.18 -14.27
CA LYS A 130 -4.29 -4.06 -14.09
C LYS A 130 -4.99 -2.88 -13.42
N TYR A 131 -4.21 -2.12 -12.65
CA TYR A 131 -4.61 -0.80 -12.18
C TYR A 131 -4.98 0.08 -13.38
N ASN A 132 -6.14 0.72 -13.30
CA ASN A 132 -6.64 1.63 -14.31
C ASN A 132 -7.30 2.84 -13.66
N THR A 133 -6.95 4.03 -14.12
CA THR A 133 -7.59 5.28 -13.71
C THR A 133 -7.63 6.24 -14.88
N GLN A 134 -8.72 6.99 -14.98
CA GLN A 134 -8.89 8.03 -16.00
C GLN A 134 -8.03 9.28 -15.73
N LYS A 135 -7.40 9.38 -14.55
CA LYS A 135 -6.64 10.58 -14.11
C LYS A 135 -5.11 10.45 -14.23
N ALA A 136 -4.61 9.44 -14.95
CA ALA A 136 -3.18 9.11 -15.04
C ALA A 136 -2.34 10.03 -15.95
N THR A 137 -2.41 11.36 -15.76
CA THR A 137 -1.60 12.30 -16.56
C THR A 137 -0.21 12.48 -15.95
N ARG A 138 0.84 12.20 -16.73
CA ARG A 138 2.24 12.40 -16.29
C ARG A 138 2.61 13.89 -16.30
N PRO A 139 3.12 14.46 -15.18
CA PRO A 139 3.62 15.82 -15.15
C PRO A 139 4.86 16.02 -16.04
N GLU A 140 4.89 17.11 -16.81
CA GLU A 140 6.04 17.49 -17.65
C GLU A 140 7.28 17.84 -16.80
N ARG A 141 7.06 18.53 -15.67
CA ARG A 141 8.14 19.01 -14.80
C ARG A 141 8.71 17.89 -13.93
N LYS A 142 10.02 17.68 -14.00
CA LYS A 142 10.76 16.70 -13.18
C LYS A 142 10.50 16.83 -11.67
N ILE A 143 10.45 18.06 -11.17
CA ILE A 143 10.17 18.33 -9.74
C ILE A 143 8.78 17.85 -9.35
N ALA A 144 7.77 17.98 -10.22
CA ALA A 144 6.43 17.50 -9.93
C ALA A 144 6.38 15.96 -9.86
N ARG A 145 7.12 15.28 -10.74
CA ARG A 145 7.28 13.81 -10.68
C ARG A 145 7.97 13.35 -9.40
N LEU A 146 9.08 13.99 -9.05
CA LEU A 146 9.79 13.74 -7.78
C LEU A 146 8.87 13.90 -6.56
N LYS A 147 8.09 15.00 -6.52
CA LYS A 147 7.14 15.25 -5.44
C LYS A 147 6.10 14.14 -5.34
N ALA A 148 5.53 13.70 -6.46
CA ALA A 148 4.54 12.61 -6.44
C ALA A 148 5.12 11.32 -5.88
N TRP A 149 6.35 10.96 -6.29
CA TRP A 149 7.04 9.77 -5.77
C TRP A 149 7.41 9.86 -4.28
N ILE A 150 7.65 11.06 -3.75
CA ILE A 150 8.10 11.26 -2.36
C ILE A 150 6.92 11.40 -1.41
N PHE A 151 5.87 12.15 -1.78
CA PHE A 151 4.82 12.57 -0.85
C PHE A 151 3.58 11.67 -0.83
N ASP A 152 3.33 10.86 -1.85
CA ASP A 152 2.23 9.88 -1.86
C ASP A 152 2.79 8.47 -1.66
N LEU A 153 2.29 7.70 -0.69
CA LEU A 153 2.78 6.34 -0.41
C LEU A 153 2.72 5.42 -1.64
N HIS A 154 1.78 5.65 -2.55
CA HIS A 154 1.64 4.89 -3.78
C HIS A 154 2.67 5.31 -4.84
N PRO A 155 3.06 4.40 -5.76
CA PRO A 155 3.65 4.79 -7.02
C PRO A 155 2.67 5.70 -7.78
N PRO A 156 3.13 6.71 -8.54
CA PRO A 156 2.22 7.60 -9.25
C PRO A 156 1.32 6.85 -10.23
N ASP A 157 0.07 7.28 -10.36
CA ASP A 157 -0.92 6.61 -11.22
C ASP A 157 -0.45 6.43 -12.67
N TRP A 158 0.23 7.44 -13.25
CA TRP A 158 0.79 7.36 -14.62
C TRP A 158 1.97 6.39 -14.77
N VAL A 159 2.52 5.90 -13.66
CA VAL A 159 3.49 4.81 -13.64
C VAL A 159 2.75 3.48 -13.53
N ARG A 160 1.76 3.38 -12.63
CA ARG A 160 0.96 2.17 -12.39
C ARG A 160 0.16 1.70 -13.62
N THR A 161 -0.19 2.62 -14.52
CA THR A 161 -0.89 2.31 -15.77
C THR A 161 0.03 1.87 -16.92
N ARG A 162 1.36 1.94 -16.77
CA ARG A 162 2.30 1.51 -17.82
C ARG A 162 2.44 -0.01 -17.86
N GLU A 163 2.63 -0.56 -19.04
CA GLU A 163 2.95 -1.99 -19.22
C GLU A 163 4.21 -2.41 -18.45
N GLU A 164 5.22 -1.54 -18.47
CA GLU A 164 6.52 -1.75 -17.84
C GLU A 164 6.42 -1.94 -16.31
N TYR A 165 5.40 -1.35 -15.69
CA TYR A 165 5.15 -1.48 -14.26
C TYR A 165 4.93 -2.94 -13.86
N TYR A 166 4.31 -3.72 -14.75
CA TYR A 166 3.98 -5.12 -14.56
C TYR A 166 5.10 -6.09 -15.00
N ASP A 167 6.23 -5.58 -15.51
CA ASP A 167 7.41 -6.41 -15.79
C ASP A 167 8.15 -6.74 -14.49
N ARG A 168 8.12 -8.02 -14.08
CA ARG A 168 8.79 -8.51 -12.86
C ARG A 168 10.31 -8.32 -12.86
N ARG A 169 10.93 -8.06 -14.01
CA ARG A 169 12.37 -7.74 -14.11
C ARG A 169 12.68 -6.32 -13.68
N LYS A 170 11.69 -5.41 -13.71
CA LYS A 170 11.82 -4.05 -13.17
C LYS A 170 11.41 -4.05 -11.70
N ASN A 171 12.19 -3.38 -10.85
CA ASN A 171 11.81 -3.11 -9.47
C ASN A 171 11.32 -1.65 -9.32
N ILE A 172 10.80 -1.30 -8.14
CA ILE A 172 10.24 0.03 -7.90
C ILE A 172 11.28 1.16 -8.02
N ILE A 173 12.55 0.88 -7.70
CA ILE A 173 13.65 1.84 -7.81
C ILE A 173 13.97 2.09 -9.29
N CYS A 174 14.03 1.05 -10.11
CA CYS A 174 14.20 1.17 -11.56
C CYS A 174 13.07 2.04 -12.15
N LEU A 175 11.82 1.78 -11.79
CA LEU A 175 10.66 2.54 -12.25
C LEU A 175 10.70 4.01 -11.81
N PHE A 176 11.13 4.26 -10.57
CA PHE A 176 11.35 5.62 -10.06
C PHE A 176 12.43 6.35 -10.87
N LEU A 177 13.57 5.71 -11.11
CA LEU A 177 14.68 6.32 -11.83
C LEU A 177 14.29 6.64 -13.28
N GLU A 178 13.68 5.68 -13.99
CA GLU A 178 13.22 5.87 -15.38
C GLU A 178 12.12 6.93 -15.51
N ASP A 179 11.26 7.09 -14.50
CA ASP A 179 10.24 8.15 -14.55
C ASP A 179 10.82 9.54 -14.29
N VAL A 180 11.85 9.63 -13.45
CA VAL A 180 12.39 10.92 -12.99
C VAL A 180 13.57 11.41 -13.83
N PHE A 181 14.48 10.54 -14.23
CA PHE A 181 15.76 10.84 -14.88
C PHE A 181 15.78 10.37 -16.32
#